data_AF-A0A5K1DX83-F1
#
_entry.id   AF-A0A5K1DX83-F1
#
_cell.length_a   1.000
_cell.length_b   1.000
_cell.length_c   1.000
_cell.angle_alpha   90.00
_cell.angle_beta   90.00
_cell.angle_gamma   90.00
#
_symmetry.space_group_name_H-M   'P 1'
#
loop_
_entity.id
_entity.type
_entity.pdbx_description
1 polymer ?
#
loop_
_entity_poly.entity_id
_entity_poly.type
_entity_poly.pdbx_seq_one_letter_code
_entity_poly.pdbx_strand_id
1 'polypeptide(L)'
;AFVEEVMELVELVPVGGALVGLPGINGLSTEQRKRLTIAVELVANPSIVFMDEPTSGLDARSAAIVMRTVRNIVDTGRTIVCTIHQPSIDIFESFDE
;
A
#
# COMPACT_ATOMS: atom_id res chain seq x y z
N ALA A 1 -15.36 11.37 -6.45
CA ALA A 1 -14.27 12.04 -7.18
C ALA A 1 -12.99 11.21 -6.99
N PHE A 2 -12.13 11.06 -7.99
CA PHE A 2 -11.00 10.09 -8.07
C PHE A 2 -10.25 9.75 -6.76
N VAL A 3 -10.07 10.71 -5.84
CA VAL A 3 -9.50 10.46 -4.51
C VAL A 3 -10.28 9.42 -3.69
N GLU A 4 -11.61 9.39 -3.76
CA GLU A 4 -12.45 8.39 -3.08
C GLU A 4 -12.18 6.97 -3.61
N GLU A 5 -12.02 6.82 -4.92
CA GLU A 5 -11.64 5.54 -5.55
C GLU A 5 -10.26 5.09 -5.08
N VAL A 6 -9.28 6.01 -5.01
CA VAL A 6 -7.95 5.70 -4.46
C VAL A 6 -8.05 5.29 -2.99
N MET A 7 -8.86 5.98 -2.18
CA MET A 7 -9.07 5.66 -0.76
C MET A 7 -9.71 4.28 -0.57
N GLU A 8 -10.59 3.86 -1.47
CA GLU A 8 -11.14 2.50 -1.52
C GLU A 8 -10.07 1.47 -1.89
N LEU A 9 -9.30 1.72 -2.96
CA LEU A 9 -8.24 0.82 -3.42
C LEU A 9 -7.19 0.54 -2.35
N VAL A 10 -6.80 1.57 -1.60
CA VAL A 10 -5.85 1.45 -0.50
C VAL A 10 -6.50 1.15 0.85
N GLU A 11 -7.80 0.84 0.89
CA GLU A 11 -8.55 0.47 2.09
C GLU A 11 -8.41 1.48 3.27
N LEU A 12 -8.31 2.77 2.98
CA LEU A 12 -8.15 3.83 3.99
C LEU A 12 -9.44 4.60 4.31
N VAL A 13 -10.56 4.27 3.66
CA VAL A 13 -11.88 4.88 3.94
C VAL A 13 -12.21 4.96 5.44
N PRO A 14 -11.99 3.91 6.27
CA PRO A 14 -12.31 3.96 7.70
C PRO A 14 -11.54 5.02 8.50
N VAL A 15 -10.41 5.51 7.96
CA VAL A 15 -9.53 6.50 8.61
C VAL A 15 -9.39 7.79 7.81
N GLY A 16 -10.26 8.05 6.83
CA GLY A 16 -10.14 9.21 5.92
C GLY A 16 -10.19 10.59 6.60
N GLY A 17 -10.72 10.69 7.82
CA GLY A 17 -10.72 11.91 8.63
C GLY A 17 -9.69 11.92 9.77
N ALA A 18 -8.86 10.88 9.89
CA ALA A 18 -7.88 10.77 10.96
C ALA A 18 -6.68 11.69 10.71
N LEU A 19 -6.07 12.18 11.79
CA LEU A 19 -4.79 12.90 11.70
C LEU A 19 -3.68 11.92 11.33
N VAL A 20 -2.86 12.29 10.35
CA VAL A 20 -1.69 11.50 9.93
C VAL A 20 -0.73 11.29 11.10
N GLY A 21 -0.44 12.33 11.89
CA GLY A 21 0.41 12.24 13.08
C GLY A 21 1.89 11.94 12.81
N LEU A 22 2.65 11.79 13.90
CA LEU A 22 4.08 11.50 13.87
C LEU A 22 4.35 9.98 13.97
N PRO A 23 5.21 9.41 13.09
CA PRO A 23 5.53 7.97 13.12
C PRO A 23 5.97 7.49 14.50
N GLY A 24 5.36 6.39 14.98
CA GLY A 24 5.70 5.79 16.28
C GLY A 24 5.20 6.55 17.51
N ILE A 25 4.52 7.70 17.34
CA ILE A 25 4.03 8.51 18.45
C ILE A 25 2.50 8.58 18.44
N ASN A 26 1.88 9.00 17.34
CA ASN A 26 0.43 9.17 17.23
C ASN A 26 -0.08 9.14 15.78
N GLY A 27 -1.40 9.16 15.62
CA GLY A 27 -2.05 9.18 14.31
C GLY A 27 -2.12 7.79 13.68
N LEU A 28 -1.75 7.72 12.40
CA LEU A 28 -1.83 6.49 11.62
C LEU A 28 -0.79 5.45 12.04
N SER A 29 -1.17 4.18 11.98
CA SER A 29 -0.24 3.07 12.13
C SER A 29 0.83 3.11 11.02
N THR A 30 1.96 2.42 11.24
CA THR A 30 3.04 2.32 10.24
C THR A 30 2.52 1.77 8.90
N GLU A 31 1.67 0.75 8.98
CA GLU A 31 1.02 0.09 7.86
C GLU A 31 0.08 1.05 7.10
N GLN A 32 -0.81 1.75 7.81
CA GLN A 32 -1.70 2.75 7.22
C GLN A 32 -0.92 3.88 6.55
N ARG A 33 0.21 4.28 7.14
CA ARG A 33 1.08 5.31 6.57
C ARG A 33 1.75 4.85 5.28
N LYS A 34 2.17 3.58 5.19
CA LYS A 34 2.68 3.00 3.94
C LYS A 34 1.62 3.01 2.84
N ARG A 35 0.39 2.56 3.14
CA ARG A 35 -0.75 2.65 2.21
C ARG A 35 -1.08 4.09 1.82
N LEU A 36 -0.99 5.04 2.75
CA LEU A 36 -1.18 6.46 2.45
C LEU A 36 -0.10 7.00 1.50
N THR A 37 1.17 6.62 1.69
CA THR A 37 2.24 6.98 0.75
C THR A 37 1.95 6.44 -0.65
N ILE A 38 1.50 5.19 -0.77
CA ILE A 38 1.08 4.61 -2.06
C ILE A 38 -0.08 5.43 -2.65
N ALA A 39 -1.11 5.75 -1.85
CA ALA A 39 -2.25 6.54 -2.29
C ALA A 39 -1.85 7.92 -2.85
N VAL A 40 -0.88 8.60 -2.22
CA VAL A 40 -0.37 9.89 -2.70
C VAL A 40 0.19 9.78 -4.12
N GLU A 41 0.96 8.73 -4.40
CA GLU A 41 1.49 8.48 -5.74
C GLU A 41 0.39 8.09 -6.75
N LEU A 42 -0.61 7.31 -6.32
CA LEU A 42 -1.72 6.88 -7.18
C LEU A 42 -2.63 8.02 -7.63
N VAL A 43 -2.74 9.10 -6.85
CA VAL A 43 -3.55 10.27 -7.24
C VAL A 43 -3.01 10.94 -8.51
N ALA A 44 -1.73 10.74 -8.86
CA ALA A 44 -1.19 11.15 -10.15
C ALA A 44 -1.68 10.30 -11.34
N ASN A 45 -2.46 9.25 -11.07
CA ASN A 45 -2.97 8.27 -12.02
C ASN A 45 -1.90 7.64 -12.94
N PRO A 46 -0.78 7.12 -12.39
CA PRO A 46 0.26 6.50 -13.18
C PRO A 46 -0.20 5.17 -13.79
N SER A 47 0.30 4.84 -14.99
CA SER A 47 0.09 3.52 -15.61
C SER A 47 1.09 2.47 -15.10
N ILE A 48 2.26 2.90 -14.62
CA ILE A 48 3.32 2.05 -14.07
C ILE A 48 3.78 2.65 -12.74
N VAL A 49 3.87 1.82 -11.69
CA VAL A 49 4.32 2.23 -10.35
C VAL A 49 5.54 1.40 -9.95
N PHE A 50 6.57 2.07 -9.44
CA PHE A 50 7.75 1.43 -8.88
C PHE A 50 7.70 1.54 -7.35
N MET A 51 7.92 0.44 -6.64
CA MET A 51 7.98 0.45 -5.17
C MET A 51 9.26 -0.21 -4.70
N ASP A 52 10.04 0.49 -3.88
CA ASP A 52 11.24 -0.07 -3.27
C ASP A 52 10.90 -0.59 -1.86
N GLU A 53 10.97 -1.91 -1.68
CA GLU A 53 10.69 -2.63 -0.42
C GLU A 53 9.44 -2.13 0.34
N PRO A 54 8.22 -2.24 -0.25
CA PRO A 54 7.00 -1.71 0.35
C PRO A 54 6.67 -2.34 1.72
N THR A 55 7.21 -3.53 2.00
CA THR A 55 7.00 -4.29 3.24
C THR A 55 8.04 -4.01 4.33
N SER A 56 9.05 -3.17 4.06
CA SER A 56 10.12 -2.89 5.02
C SER A 56 9.61 -2.20 6.30
N GLY A 57 10.07 -2.72 7.44
CA GLY A 57 9.70 -2.23 8.78
C GLY A 57 8.31 -2.68 9.26
N LEU A 58 7.68 -3.65 8.59
CA LEU A 58 6.38 -4.20 8.95
C LEU A 58 6.50 -5.62 9.52
N ASP A 59 5.58 -5.98 10.41
CA ASP A 59 5.36 -7.38 10.74
C ASP A 59 4.64 -8.11 9.60
N ALA A 60 4.60 -9.45 9.65
CA ALA A 60 4.04 -10.28 8.58
C ALA A 60 2.58 -9.92 8.25
N ARG A 61 1.77 -9.62 9.28
CA ARG A 61 0.36 -9.26 9.09
C ARG A 61 0.22 -7.91 8.38
N SER A 62 0.99 -6.92 8.81
CA SER A 62 0.97 -5.57 8.24
C SER A 62 1.51 -5.57 6.81
N ALA A 63 2.58 -6.33 6.56
CA ALA A 63 3.12 -6.53 5.22
C ALA A 63 2.08 -7.16 4.27
N ALA A 64 1.33 -8.17 4.73
CA ALA A 64 0.25 -8.77 3.94
C ALA A 64 -0.88 -7.77 3.62
N ILE A 65 -1.23 -6.85 4.52
CA ILE A 65 -2.23 -5.80 4.26
C ILE A 65 -1.72 -4.84 3.17
N VAL A 66 -0.45 -4.42 3.25
CA VAL A 66 0.16 -3.58 2.21
C VAL A 66 0.19 -4.31 0.86
N MET A 67 0.59 -5.58 0.83
CA MET A 67 0.64 -6.36 -0.43
C MET A 67 -0.75 -6.61 -1.01
N ARG A 68 -1.79 -6.77 -0.19
CA ARG A 68 -3.18 -6.80 -0.68
C ARG A 68 -3.57 -5.49 -1.36
N THR A 69 -3.17 -4.35 -0.81
CA THR A 69 -3.37 -3.04 -1.47
C THR A 69 -2.64 -2.97 -2.80
N VAL A 70 -1.39 -3.46 -2.87
CA VAL A 70 -0.64 -3.57 -4.12
C VAL A 70 -1.41 -4.42 -5.15
N ARG A 71 -1.93 -5.58 -4.75
CA ARG A 71 -2.76 -6.44 -5.61
C ARG A 71 -4.02 -5.73 -6.11
N ASN A 72 -4.77 -5.05 -5.24
CA ASN A 72 -5.95 -4.28 -5.62
C ASN A 72 -5.63 -3.24 -6.72
N ILE A 73 -4.46 -2.60 -6.65
CA ILE A 73 -4.02 -1.63 -7.66
C ILE A 73 -3.68 -2.35 -8.97
N VAL A 74 -2.99 -3.49 -8.95
CA VAL A 74 -2.71 -4.28 -10.16
C VAL A 74 -4.01 -4.68 -10.86
N ASP A 75 -5.03 -5.09 -10.10
CA ASP A 75 -6.33 -5.53 -10.62
C ASP A 75 -7.11 -4.42 -11.36
N THR A 76 -6.70 -3.15 -11.19
CA THR A 76 -7.22 -2.03 -11.99
C THR A 76 -6.58 -1.91 -13.39
N GLY A 77 -5.64 -2.79 -13.74
CA GLY A 77 -4.91 -2.76 -15.01
C GLY A 77 -3.63 -1.92 -14.98
N ARG A 78 -3.15 -1.52 -13.79
CA ARG A 78 -1.89 -0.79 -13.62
C ARG A 78 -0.74 -1.78 -13.42
N THR A 79 0.42 -1.48 -14.00
CA THR A 79 1.62 -2.30 -13.79
C THR A 79 2.36 -1.85 -12.54
N ILE A 80 2.75 -2.80 -11.68
CA ILE A 80 3.60 -2.53 -10.51
C ILE A 80 4.89 -3.33 -10.63
N VAL A 81 6.01 -2.67 -10.40
CA VAL A 81 7.33 -3.30 -10.24
C VAL A 81 7.81 -2.99 -8.83
N CYS A 82 8.15 -4.02 -8.06
CA CYS A 82 8.67 -3.80 -6.71
C CYS A 82 9.77 -4.77 -6.31
N THR A 83 10.59 -4.33 -5.36
CA THR A 83 11.58 -5.15 -4.67
C THR A 83 11.01 -5.62 -3.35
N ILE A 84 11.27 -6.87 -2.95
CA ILE A 84 10.91 -7.36 -1.62
C ILE A 84 12.13 -8.03 -0.99
N HIS A 85 12.55 -7.51 0.16
CA HIS A 85 13.60 -8.13 0.95
C HIS A 85 12.99 -9.24 1.81
N GLN A 86 13.37 -10.50 1.54
CA GLN A 86 12.97 -11.69 2.31
C GLN A 86 11.44 -11.84 2.46
N PRO A 87 10.70 -12.12 1.37
CA PRO A 87 9.25 -12.31 1.44
C PRO A 87 8.90 -13.53 2.31
N SER A 88 7.79 -13.43 3.04
CA SER A 88 7.10 -14.63 3.54
C SER A 88 6.54 -15.44 2.36
N ILE A 89 6.19 -16.70 2.59
CA ILE A 89 5.55 -17.55 1.55
C ILE A 89 4.28 -16.86 1.03
N ASP A 90 3.41 -16.39 1.93
CA ASP A 90 2.17 -15.69 1.55
C ASP A 90 2.41 -14.47 0.65
N ILE A 91 3.49 -13.71 0.89
CA ILE A 91 3.83 -12.55 0.05
C ILE A 91 4.42 -13.01 -1.27
N PHE A 92 5.28 -14.02 -1.25
CA PHE A 92 5.89 -14.57 -2.47
C PHE A 92 4.82 -15.11 -3.43
N GLU A 93 3.82 -15.85 -2.93
CA GLU A 93 2.71 -16.39 -3.72
C GLU A 93 1.74 -15.31 -4.24
N SER A 94 1.84 -14.06 -3.75
CA SER A 94 1.02 -12.94 -4.25
C SER A 94 1.55 -12.29 -5.53
N PHE A 95 2.78 -12.63 -5.95
CA PHE A 95 3.36 -12.15 -7.20
C PHE A 95 2.85 -12.97 -8.38
N ASP A 96 2.65 -12.29 -9.51
CA ASP A 96 2.40 -12.95 -10.79
C ASP A 96 3.68 -13.72 -11.23
N GLU A 97 3.53 -14.88 -11.88
CA GLU A 97 4.64 -15.64 -12.49
C GLU A 97 5.33 -14.89 -13.64
#